data_AF-A0A838IPG9-F1
#
_entry.id   AF-A0A838IPG9-F1
#
_cell.length_a   1.000
_cell.length_b   1.000
_cell.length_c   1.000
_cell.angle_alpha   90.00
_cell.angle_beta   90.00
_cell.angle_gamma   90.00
#
_symmetry.space_group_name_H-M   'P 1'
#
loop_
_entity.id
_entity.type
_entity.pdbx_description
1 polymer ?
#
loop_
_entity_poly.entity_id
_entity_poly.type
_entity_poly.pdbx_seq_one_letter_code
_entity_poly.pdbx_strand_id
1 'polypeptide(L)'
;MNAQEIIEKIIALAADDERYEELFEMNVSVGDEDLFDAAVEVFGGWDGALIAALRELGKNKKSSVTARDDGASESARRIESIVERRVTDSFGHASFVMTSTGRFCKMHGPEIEVAESPQPIEGPEATGHVRGIRYVGDPEAVFLFSNRGRYFGIDVRLIPNWPGDERRSIRDVLFLEQGEEIAFTLARQAISGRIIHITRQAKGKATDADELGRLIDKTGREAFLLNDGDEPCAVLAGHHKTTVFCASALGQGIQFDAYDMRSMGRKAVGVNVMKLAANNDELVGAFLGERVKQFAVITEQGYGKRLDLDEFRPQGRGGAGMQLMRLNPNDRVAAIAPCDPHDDLALITNLGRVHRMPTPDFQLLGRAAKGTRVTELADGEHIIGLTALPCGSD
;
A
#
# COMPACT_ATOMS: atom_id res chain seq x y z
N MET A 1 28.64 0.87 -20.09
CA MET A 1 29.13 0.15 -18.88
C MET A 1 28.00 -0.70 -18.34
N ASN A 2 28.29 -1.79 -17.64
CA ASN A 2 27.24 -2.56 -16.95
C ASN A 2 26.99 -2.01 -15.53
N ALA A 3 25.88 -2.42 -14.89
CA ALA A 3 25.47 -1.90 -13.58
C ALA A 3 26.56 -2.06 -12.50
N GLN A 4 27.29 -3.17 -12.50
CA GLN A 4 28.34 -3.46 -11.52
C GLN A 4 29.58 -2.57 -11.74
N GLU A 5 30.01 -2.40 -13.00
CA GLU A 5 31.13 -1.52 -13.37
C GLU A 5 30.85 -0.05 -13.00
N ILE A 6 29.60 0.41 -13.16
CA ILE A 6 29.18 1.76 -12.78
C ILE A 6 29.28 1.93 -11.27
N ILE A 7 28.76 0.96 -10.51
CA ILE A 7 28.83 0.95 -9.05
C ILE A 7 30.29 0.95 -8.57
N GLU A 8 31.14 0.09 -9.11
CA GLU A 8 32.56 0.00 -8.72
C GLU A 8 33.34 1.28 -9.01
N LYS A 9 33.08 1.95 -10.14
CA LYS A 9 33.68 3.24 -10.45
C LYS A 9 33.22 4.36 -9.51
N ILE A 10 31.93 4.41 -9.18
CA ILE A 10 31.40 5.38 -8.20
C ILE A 10 32.02 5.15 -6.82
N ILE A 11 32.18 3.89 -6.41
CA ILE A 11 32.84 3.52 -5.16
C ILE A 11 34.33 3.90 -5.18
N ALA A 12 35.03 3.70 -6.30
CA ALA A 12 36.44 4.07 -6.43
C ALA A 12 36.64 5.59 -6.33
N LEU A 13 35.76 6.38 -6.95
CA LEU A 13 35.74 7.85 -6.81
C LEU A 13 35.53 8.27 -5.35
N ALA A 14 34.74 7.52 -4.58
CA ALA A 14 34.53 7.77 -3.15
C ALA A 14 35.74 7.42 -2.27
N ALA A 15 36.61 6.52 -2.72
CA ALA A 15 37.72 5.98 -1.93
C ALA A 15 38.99 6.85 -1.96
N ASP A 16 39.21 7.60 -3.05
CA ASP A 16 40.46 8.34 -3.26
C ASP A 16 40.54 9.68 -2.50
N ASP A 17 39.41 10.21 -2.00
CA ASP A 17 39.38 11.61 -1.53
C ASP A 17 38.96 11.80 -0.06
N GLU A 18 38.66 10.74 0.70
CA GLU A 18 38.07 10.81 2.07
C GLU A 18 36.82 11.72 2.21
N ARG A 19 36.31 12.26 1.10
CA ARG A 19 35.27 13.29 1.02
C ARG A 19 33.96 12.70 0.48
N TYR A 20 33.42 11.73 1.22
CA TYR A 20 32.11 11.12 0.92
C TYR A 20 30.97 12.15 0.85
N GLU A 21 31.08 13.26 1.59
CA GLU A 21 30.09 14.35 1.57
C GLU A 21 30.10 15.11 0.22
N GLU A 22 31.21 15.12 -0.51
CA GLU A 22 31.29 15.81 -1.80
C GLU A 22 30.64 15.02 -2.94
N LEU A 23 30.39 13.71 -2.83
CA LEU A 23 29.71 12.94 -3.88
C LEU A 23 28.29 13.42 -4.19
N PHE A 24 27.61 14.01 -3.20
CA PHE A 24 26.28 14.60 -3.34
C PHE A 24 26.33 16.02 -3.92
N GLU A 25 27.45 16.73 -3.75
CA GLU A 25 27.68 18.07 -4.32
C GLU A 25 28.47 18.04 -5.63
N MET A 26 29.05 16.88 -5.97
CA MET A 26 29.75 16.62 -7.20
C MET A 26 28.75 16.74 -8.33
N ASN A 27 28.85 17.86 -9.03
CA ASN A 27 28.21 18.06 -10.31
C ASN A 27 28.95 17.18 -11.34
N VAL A 28 28.70 15.87 -11.34
CA VAL A 28 29.46 14.88 -12.13
C VAL A 28 29.33 15.10 -13.64
N SER A 29 28.37 15.92 -14.08
CA SER A 29 28.35 16.44 -15.45
C SER A 29 29.63 17.18 -15.87
N VAL A 30 30.50 17.57 -14.92
CA VAL A 30 31.74 18.30 -15.17
C VAL A 30 33.00 17.43 -14.96
N GLY A 31 32.88 16.21 -14.40
CA GLY A 31 34.03 15.38 -13.97
C GLY A 31 34.26 14.07 -14.75
N ASP A 32 33.20 13.34 -15.11
CA ASP A 32 33.25 12.10 -15.90
C ASP A 32 31.90 11.90 -16.63
N GLU A 33 31.80 12.48 -17.83
CA GLU A 33 30.56 12.54 -18.63
C GLU A 33 30.11 11.13 -19.08
N ASP A 34 31.06 10.23 -19.40
CA ASP A 34 30.78 8.85 -19.80
C ASP A 34 30.16 8.03 -18.65
N LEU A 35 30.63 8.24 -17.42
CA LEU A 35 30.07 7.60 -16.22
C LEU A 35 28.66 8.12 -15.92
N PHE A 36 28.43 9.42 -16.07
CA PHE A 36 27.13 10.04 -15.85
C PHE A 36 26.08 9.53 -16.85
N ASP A 37 26.41 9.51 -18.14
CA ASP A 37 25.49 9.02 -19.17
C ASP A 37 25.17 7.53 -18.97
N ALA A 38 26.16 6.72 -18.62
CA ALA A 38 25.95 5.32 -18.28
C ALA A 38 25.06 5.14 -17.04
N ALA A 39 25.20 6.00 -16.02
CA ALA A 39 24.34 6.00 -14.84
C ALA A 39 22.88 6.37 -15.17
N VAL A 40 22.67 7.37 -16.04
CA VAL A 40 21.34 7.73 -16.54
C VAL A 40 20.70 6.59 -17.32
N GLU A 41 21.45 5.94 -18.20
CA GLU A 41 20.94 4.85 -19.03
C GLU A 41 20.58 3.60 -18.21
N VAL A 42 21.41 3.22 -17.23
CA VAL A 42 21.26 1.96 -16.48
C VAL A 42 20.41 2.12 -15.22
N PHE A 43 20.50 3.26 -14.52
CA PHE A 43 19.81 3.49 -13.24
C PHE A 43 18.70 4.54 -13.33
N GLY A 44 18.46 5.11 -14.51
CA GLY A 44 17.44 6.15 -14.71
C GLY A 44 17.83 7.52 -14.16
N GLY A 45 19.06 7.69 -13.68
CA GLY A 45 19.60 8.93 -13.14
C GLY A 45 20.83 8.72 -12.26
N TRP A 46 21.60 9.81 -12.04
CA TRP A 46 22.79 9.80 -11.18
C TRP A 46 22.47 9.38 -9.74
N ASP A 47 21.39 9.91 -9.18
CA ASP A 47 20.94 9.57 -7.82
C ASP A 47 20.65 8.07 -7.66
N GLY A 48 20.07 7.45 -8.70
CA GLY A 48 19.79 6.02 -8.71
C GLY A 48 21.06 5.16 -8.69
N ALA A 49 22.09 5.57 -9.45
CA ALA A 49 23.39 4.91 -9.46
C ALA A 49 24.15 5.11 -8.13
N LEU A 50 24.09 6.31 -7.55
CA LEU A 50 24.71 6.63 -6.26
C LEU A 50 24.08 5.81 -5.11
N ILE A 51 22.75 5.70 -5.06
CA ILE A 51 22.04 4.86 -4.08
C ILE A 51 22.46 3.39 -4.19
N ALA A 52 22.58 2.87 -5.42
CA ALA A 52 23.01 1.50 -5.66
C ALA A 52 24.46 1.27 -5.19
N ALA A 53 25.35 2.22 -5.47
CA ALA A 53 26.75 2.16 -5.05
C ALA A 53 26.92 2.21 -3.53
N LEU A 54 26.17 3.09 -2.84
CA LEU A 54 26.19 3.21 -1.38
C LEU A 54 25.67 1.93 -0.70
N ARG A 55 24.63 1.28 -1.25
CA ARG A 55 24.13 0.00 -0.74
C ARG A 55 25.20 -1.09 -0.82
N GLU A 56 25.94 -1.16 -1.93
CA GLU A 56 27.00 -2.16 -2.13
C GLU A 56 28.20 -1.92 -1.19
N LEU A 57 28.58 -0.66 -0.98
CA LEU A 57 29.62 -0.27 -0.02
C LEU A 57 29.23 -0.63 1.42
N GLY A 58 27.95 -0.48 1.79
CA GLY A 58 27.40 -0.90 3.07
C GLY A 58 27.47 -2.42 3.31
N LYS A 59 27.23 -3.24 2.27
CA LYS A 59 27.39 -4.70 2.37
C LYS A 59 28.84 -5.11 2.60
N ASN A 60 29.79 -4.45 1.92
CA ASN A 60 31.22 -4.72 2.07
C ASN A 60 31.78 -4.30 3.45
N LYS A 61 31.17 -3.33 4.14
CA LYS A 61 31.52 -3.01 5.53
C LYS A 61 30.94 -4.00 6.54
N LYS A 62 29.73 -4.56 6.30
CA LYS A 62 29.17 -5.62 7.16
C LYS A 62 30.05 -6.88 7.21
N SER A 63 30.77 -7.20 6.12
CA SER A 63 31.72 -8.33 6.11
C SER A 63 33.04 -8.05 6.84
N SER A 64 33.41 -6.77 7.04
CA SER A 64 34.65 -6.37 7.74
C SER A 64 34.47 -6.10 9.25
N VAL A 65 33.24 -6.03 9.77
CA VAL A 65 32.92 -5.70 11.17
C VAL A 65 33.16 -6.87 12.16
N THR A 66 33.76 -7.97 11.73
CA THR A 66 34.26 -9.01 12.66
C THR A 66 35.62 -8.69 13.30
N ALA A 67 36.22 -7.53 13.02
CA ALA A 67 37.45 -7.07 13.67
C ALA A 67 37.26 -5.67 14.30
N ARG A 68 37.60 -5.61 15.60
CA ARG A 68 37.61 -4.45 16.51
C ARG A 68 38.19 -3.17 15.86
N ASP A 69 37.57 -2.01 16.07
CA ASP A 69 38.05 -0.96 16.99
C ASP A 69 37.07 0.22 17.06
N ASP A 70 37.00 0.82 18.24
CA ASP A 70 36.08 1.89 18.63
C ASP A 70 36.52 3.24 18.03
N GLY A 71 35.75 3.78 17.08
CA GLY A 71 36.01 5.12 16.50
C GLY A 71 35.22 5.44 15.23
N ALA A 72 34.75 4.43 14.51
CA ALA A 72 33.99 4.57 13.25
C ALA A 72 32.47 4.82 13.44
N SER A 73 32.07 5.47 14.54
CA SER A 73 30.69 5.43 15.05
C SER A 73 29.82 6.65 14.72
N GLU A 74 30.36 7.73 14.14
CA GLU A 74 29.57 8.96 13.93
C GLU A 74 29.20 9.19 12.45
N SER A 75 30.12 8.93 11.52
CA SER A 75 29.87 9.10 10.08
C SER A 75 29.05 7.95 9.46
N ALA A 76 29.15 6.74 10.02
CA ALA A 76 28.28 5.61 9.64
C ALA A 76 26.81 5.88 10.03
N ARG A 77 26.59 6.52 11.18
CA ARG A 77 25.26 6.96 11.63
C ARG A 77 24.69 8.10 10.79
N ARG A 78 25.54 8.96 10.20
CA ARG A 78 25.10 10.06 9.32
C ARG A 78 24.64 9.61 7.93
N ILE A 79 25.25 8.58 7.34
CA ILE A 79 24.81 8.08 6.02
C ILE A 79 23.55 7.21 6.15
N GLU A 80 23.35 6.53 7.29
CA GLU A 80 22.06 5.93 7.67
C GLU A 80 20.95 6.98 7.90
N SER A 81 21.31 8.25 8.13
CA SER A 81 20.35 9.33 8.44
C SER A 81 19.63 9.95 7.23
N ILE A 82 19.88 9.50 5.99
CA ILE A 82 19.19 10.04 4.79
C ILE A 82 17.82 9.38 4.51
N VAL A 83 17.47 8.30 5.21
CA VAL A 83 16.08 8.06 5.66
C VAL A 83 16.21 7.38 7.01
N GLU A 84 16.43 8.17 8.08
CA GLU A 84 16.20 7.65 9.43
C GLU A 84 14.78 7.09 9.46
N ARG A 85 14.68 5.76 9.50
CA ARG A 85 13.42 5.04 9.53
C ARG A 85 12.85 5.24 10.93
N ARG A 86 12.21 6.38 11.15
CA ARG A 86 11.70 6.74 12.48
C ARG A 86 10.57 5.79 12.81
N VAL A 87 10.76 4.99 13.87
CA VAL A 87 9.67 4.25 14.48
C VAL A 87 8.57 5.25 14.79
N THR A 88 7.43 5.05 14.16
CA THR A 88 6.29 5.95 14.37
C THR A 88 5.66 5.58 15.71
N ASP A 89 5.21 6.58 16.49
CA ASP A 89 4.43 6.34 17.73
C ASP A 89 3.19 5.46 17.46
N SER A 90 2.75 5.46 16.19
CA SER A 90 1.63 4.71 15.65
C SER A 90 1.87 3.21 15.45
N PHE A 91 3.11 2.74 15.55
CA PHE A 91 3.46 1.32 15.36
C PHE A 91 2.73 0.40 16.31
N GLY A 92 2.57 0.78 17.58
CA GLY A 92 1.90 -0.04 18.59
C GLY A 92 0.38 -0.12 18.47
N HIS A 93 -0.23 0.69 17.60
CA HIS A 93 -1.68 0.71 17.41
C HIS A 93 -2.16 -0.57 16.72
N ALA A 94 -3.39 -0.98 17.03
CA ALA A 94 -3.96 -2.19 16.46
C ALA A 94 -4.22 -2.04 14.95
N SER A 95 -3.85 -3.07 14.20
CA SER A 95 -4.31 -3.29 12.84
C SER A 95 -5.52 -4.22 12.85
N PHE A 96 -6.39 -4.09 11.85
CA PHE A 96 -7.52 -4.99 11.65
C PHE A 96 -7.16 -6.07 10.63
N VAL A 97 -7.42 -7.32 10.99
CA VAL A 97 -7.08 -8.50 10.19
C VAL A 97 -8.35 -9.19 9.73
N MET A 98 -8.38 -9.50 8.43
CA MET A 98 -9.40 -10.31 7.77
C MET A 98 -8.79 -11.67 7.45
N THR A 99 -9.47 -12.76 7.78
CA THR A 99 -8.95 -14.13 7.59
C THR A 99 -9.70 -14.91 6.51
N SER A 100 -9.12 -16.02 6.05
CA SER A 100 -9.73 -16.90 5.05
C SER A 100 -11.00 -17.63 5.48
N THR A 101 -11.30 -17.62 6.78
CA THR A 101 -12.55 -18.14 7.34
C THR A 101 -13.61 -17.04 7.55
N GLY A 102 -13.35 -15.83 7.05
CA GLY A 102 -14.26 -14.69 7.16
C GLY A 102 -14.29 -14.06 8.56
N ARG A 103 -13.23 -14.25 9.36
CA ARG A 103 -13.10 -13.59 10.67
C ARG A 103 -12.52 -12.20 10.51
N PHE A 104 -12.87 -11.33 11.45
CA PHE A 104 -12.39 -9.96 11.54
C PHE A 104 -11.90 -9.70 12.97
N CYS A 105 -10.61 -9.47 13.13
CA CYS A 105 -9.93 -9.39 14.42
C CYS A 105 -9.02 -8.15 14.50
N LYS A 106 -8.61 -7.79 15.71
CA LYS A 106 -7.58 -6.77 15.99
C LYS A 106 -6.26 -7.44 16.29
N MET A 107 -5.21 -7.07 15.59
CA MET A 107 -3.84 -7.55 15.76
C MET A 107 -2.96 -6.39 16.21
N HIS A 108 -2.09 -6.59 17.20
CA HIS A 108 -1.25 -5.50 17.70
C HIS A 108 0.07 -5.40 16.94
N GLY A 109 0.59 -4.17 16.84
CA GLY A 109 1.74 -3.75 16.02
C GLY A 109 2.97 -4.67 15.92
N PRO A 110 3.51 -5.23 17.02
CA PRO A 110 4.77 -6.00 16.95
C PRO A 110 4.62 -7.38 16.28
N GLU A 111 3.40 -7.79 15.91
CA GLU A 111 3.16 -9.14 15.37
C GLU A 111 3.55 -9.29 13.88
N ILE A 112 3.77 -8.19 13.15
CA ILE A 112 4.30 -8.23 11.78
C ILE A 112 5.65 -7.57 11.76
N GLU A 113 6.70 -8.38 11.86
CA GLU A 113 8.08 -7.91 11.73
C GLU A 113 8.47 -7.71 10.26
N VAL A 114 9.44 -6.83 10.01
CA VAL A 114 10.08 -6.72 8.70
C VAL A 114 10.85 -8.01 8.43
N ALA A 115 10.68 -8.55 7.23
CA ALA A 115 11.32 -9.80 6.83
C ALA A 115 11.90 -9.67 5.42
N GLU A 116 12.84 -10.54 5.06
CA GLU A 116 13.41 -10.60 3.70
C GLU A 116 12.49 -11.34 2.69
N SER A 117 11.52 -12.09 3.20
CA SER A 117 10.59 -12.87 2.38
C SER A 117 9.24 -13.05 3.09
N PRO A 118 8.16 -13.39 2.37
CA PRO A 118 6.84 -13.54 2.98
C PRO A 118 6.86 -14.62 4.06
N GLN A 119 6.35 -14.33 5.25
CA GLN A 119 6.24 -15.29 6.34
C GLN A 119 4.77 -15.57 6.65
N PRO A 120 4.38 -16.80 7.01
CA PRO A 120 3.06 -17.02 7.56
C PRO A 120 2.92 -16.22 8.86
N ILE A 121 1.78 -15.55 9.06
CA ILE A 121 1.43 -15.04 10.39
C ILE A 121 0.77 -16.20 11.13
N GLU A 122 1.46 -16.72 12.14
CA GLU A 122 0.90 -17.77 12.98
C GLU A 122 -0.34 -17.27 13.71
N GLY A 123 -1.37 -18.10 13.69
CA GLY A 123 -2.65 -17.82 14.32
C GLY A 123 -3.31 -19.11 14.78
N PRO A 124 -4.39 -19.00 15.57
CA PRO A 124 -5.13 -20.17 16.00
C PRO A 124 -5.70 -20.92 14.78
N GLU A 125 -5.56 -22.25 14.68
CA GLU A 125 -5.93 -23.02 13.47
C GLU A 125 -7.36 -22.75 13.00
N ALA A 126 -8.29 -22.59 13.95
CA ALA A 126 -9.72 -22.34 13.69
C ALA A 126 -10.01 -20.99 13.01
N THR A 127 -9.02 -20.11 12.91
CA THR A 127 -9.16 -18.78 12.32
C THR A 127 -8.73 -18.72 10.85
N GLY A 128 -8.07 -19.76 10.34
CA GLY A 128 -7.49 -19.76 9.00
C GLY A 128 -6.32 -18.77 8.86
N HIS A 129 -5.98 -18.42 7.63
CA HIS A 129 -4.83 -17.59 7.31
C HIS A 129 -5.23 -16.13 7.01
N VAL A 130 -4.30 -15.20 7.17
CA VAL A 130 -4.52 -13.77 6.90
C VAL A 130 -4.77 -13.55 5.40
N ARG A 131 -5.85 -12.83 5.06
CA ARG A 131 -6.18 -12.41 3.69
C ARG A 131 -6.19 -10.90 3.50
N GLY A 132 -6.24 -10.13 4.58
CA GLY A 132 -6.24 -8.68 4.53
C GLY A 132 -5.79 -8.09 5.85
N ILE A 133 -5.03 -6.99 5.76
CA ILE A 133 -4.65 -6.15 6.89
C ILE A 133 -5.11 -4.73 6.58
N ARG A 134 -5.64 -4.03 7.57
CA ARG A 134 -6.07 -2.63 7.48
C ARG A 134 -5.60 -1.87 8.71
N TYR A 135 -4.88 -0.78 8.48
CA TYR A 135 -4.51 0.16 9.53
C TYR A 135 -5.42 1.38 9.51
N VAL A 136 -5.99 1.75 10.66
CA VAL A 136 -6.86 2.95 10.79
C VAL A 136 -6.51 3.78 12.03
N GLY A 137 -5.30 3.65 12.57
CA GLY A 137 -4.87 4.31 13.81
C GLY A 137 -5.39 3.61 15.06
N ASP A 138 -5.59 4.37 16.13
CA ASP A 138 -6.18 3.91 17.40
C ASP A 138 -7.57 4.54 17.66
N PRO A 139 -8.61 4.12 16.91
CA PRO A 139 -9.96 4.65 17.11
C PRO A 139 -10.67 3.99 18.30
N GLU A 140 -11.47 4.77 19.03
CA GLU A 140 -12.41 4.22 20.03
C GLU A 140 -13.56 3.45 19.37
N ALA A 141 -13.99 3.91 18.19
CA ALA A 141 -15.10 3.35 17.43
C ALA A 141 -14.82 3.37 15.93
N VAL A 142 -15.33 2.37 15.23
CA VAL A 142 -15.15 2.20 13.78
C VAL A 142 -16.49 1.95 13.09
N PHE A 143 -16.52 2.31 11.82
CA PHE A 143 -17.51 1.80 10.88
C PHE A 143 -16.90 0.68 10.07
N LEU A 144 -17.58 -0.46 10.06
CA LEU A 144 -17.22 -1.64 9.29
C LEU A 144 -18.16 -1.74 8.09
N PHE A 145 -17.62 -1.98 6.91
CA PHE A 145 -18.38 -2.14 5.66
C PHE A 145 -18.19 -3.54 5.13
N SER A 146 -19.27 -4.20 4.75
CA SER A 146 -19.24 -5.58 4.26
C SER A 146 -19.09 -5.66 2.74
N ASN A 147 -18.70 -6.84 2.27
CA ASN A 147 -18.72 -7.20 0.84
C ASN A 147 -20.13 -7.16 0.21
N ARG A 148 -21.20 -7.05 1.01
CA ARG A 148 -22.59 -6.89 0.55
C ARG A 148 -23.06 -5.44 0.54
N GLY A 149 -22.18 -4.47 0.79
CA GLY A 149 -22.53 -3.05 0.77
C GLY A 149 -23.34 -2.60 1.98
N ARG A 150 -23.36 -3.39 3.07
CA ARG A 150 -23.90 -2.97 4.37
C ARG A 150 -22.80 -2.37 5.23
N TYR A 151 -23.17 -1.56 6.21
CA TYR A 151 -22.25 -0.99 7.18
C TYR A 151 -22.76 -1.15 8.62
N PHE A 152 -21.83 -1.18 9.56
CA PHE A 152 -22.05 -1.39 10.99
C PHE A 152 -21.21 -0.39 11.77
N GLY A 153 -21.80 0.28 12.76
CA GLY A 153 -21.05 1.09 13.73
C GLY A 153 -20.76 0.27 14.98
N ILE A 154 -19.50 0.18 15.40
CA ILE A 154 -19.11 -0.64 16.56
C ILE A 154 -17.98 0.01 17.36
N ASP A 155 -17.99 -0.22 18.67
CA ASP A 155 -16.88 0.09 19.56
C ASP A 155 -15.74 -0.92 19.35
N VAL A 156 -14.50 -0.43 19.23
CA VAL A 156 -13.34 -1.28 18.91
C VAL A 156 -13.08 -2.34 19.99
N ARG A 157 -13.51 -2.11 21.24
CA ARG A 157 -13.39 -3.10 22.33
C ARG A 157 -14.25 -4.35 22.13
N LEU A 158 -15.27 -4.27 21.29
CA LEU A 158 -16.14 -5.41 20.97
C LEU A 158 -15.56 -6.31 19.86
N ILE A 159 -14.54 -5.84 19.13
CA ILE A 159 -13.89 -6.62 18.09
C ILE A 159 -12.92 -7.62 18.75
N PRO A 160 -12.95 -8.91 18.39
CA PRO A 160 -12.02 -9.91 18.93
C PRO A 160 -10.55 -9.57 18.64
N ASN A 161 -9.65 -9.99 19.53
CA ASN A 161 -8.20 -9.83 19.32
C ASN A 161 -7.62 -11.02 18.53
N TRP A 162 -6.47 -10.80 17.91
CA TRP A 162 -5.60 -11.75 17.24
C TRP A 162 -4.19 -11.62 17.85
N PRO A 163 -3.51 -12.74 18.16
CA PRO A 163 -4.12 -14.04 18.43
C PRO A 163 -5.04 -13.92 19.67
N GLY A 164 -6.22 -14.55 19.63
CA GLY A 164 -7.21 -14.42 20.69
C GLY A 164 -8.07 -15.66 20.84
N ASP A 165 -9.07 -15.60 21.73
CA ASP A 165 -10.00 -16.70 21.98
C ASP A 165 -10.71 -17.12 20.67
N GLU A 166 -10.38 -18.32 20.19
CA GLU A 166 -10.94 -18.93 18.98
C GLU A 166 -12.46 -19.03 18.98
N ARG A 167 -13.09 -18.98 20.16
CA ARG A 167 -14.54 -19.06 20.32
C ARG A 167 -15.21 -17.72 20.02
N ARG A 168 -14.51 -16.59 20.12
CA ARG A 168 -15.09 -15.26 19.88
C ARG A 168 -14.97 -14.87 18.42
N SER A 169 -16.09 -14.52 17.81
CA SER A 169 -16.20 -14.07 16.43
C SER A 169 -16.84 -12.69 16.34
N ILE A 170 -16.49 -11.94 15.30
CA ILE A 170 -17.23 -10.71 14.97
C ILE A 170 -18.72 -10.99 14.72
N ARG A 171 -19.06 -12.22 14.28
CA ARG A 171 -20.44 -12.70 14.09
C ARG A 171 -21.23 -12.85 15.39
N ASP A 172 -20.57 -12.94 16.54
CA ASP A 172 -21.24 -12.93 17.84
C ASP A 172 -21.73 -11.51 18.22
N VAL A 173 -21.17 -10.50 17.56
CA VAL A 173 -21.46 -9.09 17.81
C VAL A 173 -22.28 -8.46 16.69
N LEU A 174 -22.03 -8.83 15.44
CA LEU A 174 -22.69 -8.31 14.25
C LEU A 174 -23.62 -9.34 13.61
N PHE A 175 -24.80 -8.89 13.17
CA PHE A 175 -25.76 -9.73 12.46
C PHE A 175 -25.42 -9.83 10.98
N LEU A 176 -24.32 -10.52 10.67
CA LEU A 176 -23.88 -10.79 9.30
C LEU A 176 -24.75 -11.86 8.64
N GLU A 177 -25.12 -11.62 7.39
CA GLU A 177 -25.81 -12.61 6.56
C GLU A 177 -24.86 -13.75 6.14
N GLN A 178 -25.43 -14.82 5.57
CA GLN A 178 -24.64 -15.95 5.09
C GLN A 178 -23.70 -15.51 3.96
N GLY A 179 -22.41 -15.78 4.11
CA GLY A 179 -21.38 -15.35 3.15
C GLY A 179 -21.13 -13.84 3.11
N GLU A 180 -21.70 -13.08 4.05
CA GLU A 180 -21.32 -11.69 4.25
C GLU A 180 -20.09 -11.59 5.17
N GLU A 181 -19.12 -10.80 4.76
CA GLU A 181 -17.84 -10.60 5.45
C GLU A 181 -17.51 -9.12 5.51
N ILE A 182 -16.77 -8.71 6.52
CA ILE A 182 -16.25 -7.34 6.63
C ILE A 182 -15.11 -7.16 5.64
N ALA A 183 -15.19 -6.12 4.81
CA ALA A 183 -14.23 -5.83 3.74
C ALA A 183 -13.44 -4.53 3.98
N PHE A 184 -14.08 -3.51 4.59
CA PHE A 184 -13.44 -2.21 4.84
C PHE A 184 -13.76 -1.68 6.24
N THR A 185 -12.84 -0.87 6.75
CA THR A 185 -12.92 -0.25 8.08
C THR A 185 -12.61 1.22 7.95
N LEU A 186 -13.42 2.07 8.56
CA LEU A 186 -13.14 3.49 8.71
C LEU A 186 -13.21 3.87 10.18
N ALA A 187 -12.21 4.61 10.65
CA ALA A 187 -12.25 5.24 11.96
C ALA A 187 -13.42 6.22 12.01
N ARG A 188 -14.22 6.18 13.09
CA ARG A 188 -15.41 7.04 13.21
C ARG A 188 -15.04 8.52 13.14
N GLN A 189 -13.93 8.92 13.76
CA GLN A 189 -13.44 10.30 13.74
C GLN A 189 -12.94 10.77 12.37
N ALA A 190 -12.59 9.84 11.48
CA ALA A 190 -12.18 10.17 10.11
C ALA A 190 -13.37 10.44 9.17
N ILE A 191 -14.59 10.08 9.58
CA ILE A 191 -15.79 10.31 8.78
C ILE A 191 -16.17 11.79 8.88
N SER A 192 -15.89 12.53 7.81
CA SER A 192 -16.31 13.91 7.62
C SER A 192 -16.66 14.17 6.16
N GLY A 193 -17.61 15.08 5.91
CA GLY A 193 -18.06 15.41 4.57
C GLY A 193 -18.87 14.28 3.93
N ARG A 194 -18.22 13.42 3.15
CA ARG A 194 -18.86 12.40 2.33
C ARG A 194 -18.13 11.07 2.44
N ILE A 195 -18.86 10.01 2.15
CA ILE A 195 -18.34 8.66 2.00
C ILE A 195 -18.47 8.25 0.55
N ILE A 196 -17.33 7.91 -0.05
CA ILE A 196 -17.23 7.47 -1.43
C ILE A 196 -17.04 5.96 -1.44
N HIS A 197 -17.99 5.26 -2.03
CA HIS A 197 -17.90 3.83 -2.30
C HIS A 197 -17.47 3.65 -3.75
N ILE A 198 -16.49 2.77 -3.99
CA ILE A 198 -16.05 2.36 -5.32
C ILE A 198 -16.12 0.84 -5.39
N THR A 199 -16.61 0.29 -6.50
CA THR A 199 -16.78 -1.15 -6.71
C THR A 199 -15.81 -1.70 -7.74
N ARG A 200 -15.63 -3.03 -7.74
CA ARG A 200 -14.79 -3.74 -8.71
C ARG A 200 -15.28 -3.54 -10.14
N GLN A 201 -16.58 -3.47 -10.38
CA GLN A 201 -17.16 -3.16 -11.70
C GLN A 201 -17.19 -1.66 -12.05
N ALA A 202 -16.31 -0.86 -11.43
CA ALA A 202 -16.14 0.58 -11.69
C ALA A 202 -17.41 1.41 -11.47
N LYS A 203 -18.26 1.04 -10.50
CA LYS A 203 -19.31 1.94 -10.00
C LYS A 203 -18.76 2.75 -8.83
N GLY A 204 -19.21 4.00 -8.72
CA GLY A 204 -18.87 4.90 -7.64
C GLY A 204 -20.10 5.64 -7.12
N LYS A 205 -20.18 5.83 -5.81
CA LYS A 205 -21.21 6.67 -5.19
C LYS A 205 -20.63 7.45 -4.03
N ALA A 206 -21.00 8.73 -3.99
CA ALA A 206 -20.85 9.56 -2.81
C ALA A 206 -22.17 9.60 -2.02
N THR A 207 -22.06 9.43 -0.70
CA THR A 207 -23.14 9.62 0.29
C THR A 207 -22.67 10.68 1.28
N ASP A 208 -23.54 11.60 1.70
CA ASP A 208 -23.16 12.54 2.76
C ASP A 208 -22.97 11.79 4.09
N ALA A 209 -21.93 12.13 4.85
CA ALA A 209 -21.55 11.41 6.07
C ALA A 209 -22.68 11.35 7.11
N ASP A 210 -23.53 12.38 7.17
CA ASP A 210 -24.65 12.49 8.09
C ASP A 210 -25.71 11.37 7.90
N GLU A 211 -25.78 10.77 6.70
CA GLU A 211 -26.67 9.63 6.40
C GLU A 211 -26.31 8.36 7.18
N LEU A 212 -25.04 8.17 7.56
CA LEU A 212 -24.64 6.97 8.31
C LEU A 212 -25.17 6.98 9.74
N GLY A 213 -25.49 8.18 10.27
CA GLY A 213 -25.88 8.40 11.64
C GLY A 213 -24.72 8.25 12.63
N ARG A 214 -24.99 8.55 13.90
CA ARG A 214 -24.00 8.49 15.01
C ARG A 214 -24.01 7.16 15.78
N LEU A 215 -24.75 6.16 15.30
CA LEU A 215 -25.19 5.02 16.10
C LEU A 215 -24.24 3.83 15.99
N ILE A 216 -24.02 3.17 17.12
CA ILE A 216 -23.57 1.78 17.17
C ILE A 216 -24.75 0.95 16.71
N ASP A 217 -24.61 0.22 15.60
CA ASP A 217 -25.67 -0.57 14.99
C ASP A 217 -25.14 -1.94 14.58
N LYS A 218 -25.50 -2.95 15.37
CA LYS A 218 -25.12 -4.36 15.17
C LYS A 218 -25.92 -5.05 14.09
N THR A 219 -27.10 -4.51 13.75
CA THR A 219 -28.00 -5.11 12.75
C THR A 219 -27.51 -4.87 11.33
N GLY A 220 -26.76 -3.78 11.14
CA GLY A 220 -26.26 -3.37 9.83
C GLY A 220 -27.30 -2.59 9.05
N ARG A 221 -26.82 -1.65 8.24
CA ARG A 221 -27.66 -0.85 7.34
C ARG A 221 -27.06 -0.85 5.95
N GLU A 222 -27.90 -0.69 4.94
CA GLU A 222 -27.41 -0.50 3.57
C GLU A 222 -26.59 0.80 3.48
N ALA A 223 -25.37 0.69 2.96
CA ALA A 223 -24.48 1.80 2.64
C ALA A 223 -24.41 2.00 1.12
N PHE A 224 -24.41 0.91 0.35
CA PHE A 224 -24.34 0.88 -1.10
C PHE A 224 -25.11 -0.28 -1.71
N LEU A 225 -25.97 0.02 -2.69
CA LEU A 225 -26.69 -1.01 -3.43
C LEU A 225 -25.77 -1.52 -4.54
N LEU A 226 -25.25 -2.72 -4.36
CA LEU A 226 -24.38 -3.38 -5.34
C LEU A 226 -25.21 -3.99 -6.48
N ASN A 227 -24.64 -4.02 -7.68
CA ASN A 227 -25.19 -4.86 -8.76
C ASN A 227 -24.87 -6.33 -8.48
N ASP A 228 -25.59 -7.23 -9.15
CA ASP A 228 -25.35 -8.66 -9.03
C ASP A 228 -23.91 -9.01 -9.42
N GLY A 229 -23.21 -9.69 -8.50
CA GLY A 229 -21.81 -10.09 -8.66
C GLY A 229 -20.79 -8.94 -8.57
N ASP A 230 -21.21 -7.74 -8.18
CA ASP A 230 -20.30 -6.63 -7.89
C ASP A 230 -19.91 -6.61 -6.40
N GLU A 231 -18.70 -6.14 -6.10
CA GLU A 231 -18.17 -6.06 -4.75
C GLU A 231 -17.49 -4.70 -4.54
N PRO A 232 -17.48 -4.16 -3.31
CA PRO A 232 -16.74 -2.94 -3.03
C PRO A 232 -15.23 -3.19 -3.14
N CYS A 233 -14.51 -2.28 -3.82
CA CYS A 233 -13.05 -2.29 -3.87
C CYS A 233 -12.43 -1.17 -3.01
N ALA A 234 -13.21 -0.14 -2.67
CA ALA A 234 -12.80 0.90 -1.71
C ALA A 234 -14.01 1.55 -1.03
N VAL A 235 -13.83 1.93 0.24
CA VAL A 235 -14.71 2.84 0.96
C VAL A 235 -13.84 3.95 1.54
N LEU A 236 -14.10 5.18 1.14
CA LEU A 236 -13.27 6.34 1.43
C LEU A 236 -14.10 7.41 2.15
N ALA A 237 -13.52 8.09 3.13
CA ALA A 237 -14.15 9.24 3.78
C ALA A 237 -13.35 10.52 3.48
N GLY A 238 -14.03 11.57 3.03
CA GLY A 238 -13.37 12.83 2.68
C GLY A 238 -14.31 13.97 2.35
N HIS A 239 -13.73 15.15 2.15
CA HIS A 239 -14.46 16.38 1.88
C HIS A 239 -14.98 16.46 0.43
N HIS A 240 -15.84 17.46 0.16
CA HIS A 240 -16.45 17.66 -1.15
C HIS A 240 -15.44 18.05 -2.25
N LYS A 241 -14.32 18.65 -1.88
CA LYS A 241 -13.27 19.13 -2.80
C LYS A 241 -12.07 18.21 -2.71
N THR A 242 -12.16 17.06 -3.35
CA THR A 242 -11.06 16.08 -3.37
C THR A 242 -11.08 15.33 -4.69
N THR A 243 -9.96 14.73 -5.07
CA THR A 243 -9.91 13.84 -6.23
C THR A 243 -9.94 12.39 -5.77
N VAL A 244 -10.47 11.50 -6.61
CA VAL A 244 -10.39 10.06 -6.40
C VAL A 244 -9.45 9.49 -7.46
N PHE A 245 -8.49 8.67 -7.01
CA PHE A 245 -7.69 7.82 -7.88
C PHE A 245 -8.26 6.39 -7.85
N CYS A 246 -8.35 5.74 -9.00
CA CYS A 246 -8.72 4.33 -9.13
C CYS A 246 -7.70 3.61 -10.03
N ALA A 247 -7.36 2.36 -9.69
CA ALA A 247 -6.55 1.49 -10.52
C ALA A 247 -7.33 0.25 -10.96
N SER A 248 -7.07 -0.21 -12.19
CA SER A 248 -7.62 -1.45 -12.73
C SER A 248 -6.60 -2.58 -12.77
N ALA A 249 -7.10 -3.82 -12.76
CA ALA A 249 -6.29 -5.04 -12.81
C ALA A 249 -5.45 -5.12 -14.10
N LEU A 250 -5.92 -4.55 -15.21
CA LEU A 250 -5.17 -4.48 -16.47
C LEU A 250 -4.21 -3.28 -16.57
N GLY A 251 -3.84 -2.67 -15.44
CA GLY A 251 -2.74 -1.71 -15.39
C GLY A 251 -3.10 -0.32 -15.90
N GLN A 252 -4.37 0.07 -15.80
CA GLN A 252 -4.83 1.43 -16.04
C GLN A 252 -5.11 2.16 -14.72
N GLY A 253 -4.93 3.48 -14.69
CA GLY A 253 -5.22 4.34 -13.55
C GLY A 253 -5.95 5.61 -13.97
N ILE A 254 -6.97 6.01 -13.22
CA ILE A 254 -7.74 7.23 -13.47
C ILE A 254 -7.79 8.08 -12.22
N GLN A 255 -7.54 9.39 -12.37
CA GLN A 255 -7.79 10.40 -11.35
C GLN A 255 -8.91 11.32 -11.84
N PHE A 256 -9.91 11.58 -11.02
CA PHE A 256 -11.02 12.46 -11.36
C PHE A 256 -11.49 13.26 -10.14
N ASP A 257 -12.23 14.35 -10.36
CA ASP A 257 -12.79 15.16 -9.27
C ASP A 257 -13.98 14.41 -8.63
N ALA A 258 -13.95 14.22 -7.32
CA ALA A 258 -15.04 13.57 -6.58
C ALA A 258 -16.37 14.34 -6.70
N TYR A 259 -16.33 15.63 -7.02
CA TYR A 259 -17.51 16.46 -7.27
C TYR A 259 -18.33 15.97 -8.47
N ASP A 260 -17.71 15.29 -9.45
CA ASP A 260 -18.40 14.64 -10.58
C ASP A 260 -19.33 13.49 -10.13
N MET A 261 -19.25 13.10 -8.86
CA MET A 261 -20.19 12.21 -8.20
C MET A 261 -21.09 13.03 -7.26
N ARG A 262 -22.34 13.27 -7.68
CA ARG A 262 -23.37 13.90 -6.83
C ARG A 262 -23.69 13.05 -5.60
N SER A 263 -24.13 13.71 -4.52
CA SER A 263 -24.50 12.99 -3.29
C SER A 263 -25.81 12.28 -3.57
N MET A 264 -25.85 11.02 -3.17
CA MET A 264 -27.03 10.19 -3.31
C MET A 264 -27.32 9.51 -1.97
N GLY A 265 -28.59 9.17 -1.76
CA GLY A 265 -28.99 8.38 -0.61
C GLY A 265 -28.33 7.00 -0.60
N ARG A 266 -28.36 6.36 0.57
CA ARG A 266 -27.70 5.07 0.82
C ARG A 266 -28.14 3.95 -0.13
N LYS A 267 -29.38 3.95 -0.63
CA LYS A 267 -29.94 2.90 -1.51
C LYS A 267 -29.68 3.08 -3.01
N ALA A 268 -28.76 3.95 -3.42
CA ALA A 268 -28.42 4.14 -4.84
C ALA A 268 -27.25 3.25 -5.30
N VAL A 269 -27.27 2.89 -6.60
CA VAL A 269 -26.26 2.05 -7.30
C VAL A 269 -25.00 2.81 -7.71
N GLY A 270 -25.04 4.14 -7.81
CA GLY A 270 -23.87 4.93 -8.21
C GLY A 270 -23.75 5.20 -9.71
N VAL A 271 -22.59 5.72 -10.10
CA VAL A 271 -22.23 6.17 -11.46
C VAL A 271 -20.92 5.54 -11.91
N ASN A 272 -20.64 5.49 -13.21
CA ASN A 272 -19.45 4.82 -13.74
C ASN A 272 -18.15 5.61 -13.51
N VAL A 273 -17.20 5.14 -12.71
CA VAL A 273 -15.98 5.92 -12.40
C VAL A 273 -14.86 5.78 -13.43
N MET A 274 -14.79 4.64 -14.11
CA MET A 274 -13.77 4.32 -15.09
C MET A 274 -14.36 3.48 -16.22
N LYS A 275 -13.89 3.68 -17.45
CA LYS A 275 -14.14 2.75 -18.55
C LYS A 275 -13.09 1.64 -18.48
N LEU A 276 -13.51 0.46 -18.01
CA LEU A 276 -12.67 -0.74 -17.96
C LEU A 276 -12.22 -1.17 -19.36
N ALA A 277 -10.99 -1.66 -19.48
CA ALA A 277 -10.36 -1.91 -20.78
C ALA A 277 -10.92 -3.16 -21.49
N ALA A 278 -11.37 -4.15 -20.72
CA ALA A 278 -11.92 -5.41 -21.22
C ALA A 278 -12.94 -5.99 -20.22
N ASN A 279 -13.68 -7.03 -20.63
CA ASN A 279 -14.70 -7.67 -19.79
C ASN A 279 -14.14 -8.37 -18.55
N ASN A 280 -12.85 -8.74 -18.56
CA ASN A 280 -12.14 -9.34 -17.42
C ASN A 280 -11.29 -8.32 -16.66
N ASP A 281 -11.44 -7.03 -16.94
CA ASP A 281 -10.83 -5.96 -16.17
C ASP A 281 -11.76 -5.56 -15.02
N GLU A 282 -11.19 -5.02 -13.95
CA GLU A 282 -11.91 -4.62 -12.75
C GLU A 282 -11.05 -3.65 -11.94
N LEU A 283 -11.67 -2.85 -11.08
CA LEU A 283 -10.93 -2.01 -10.14
C LEU A 283 -10.37 -2.84 -8.99
N VAL A 284 -9.09 -2.63 -8.71
CA VAL A 284 -8.35 -3.34 -7.65
C VAL A 284 -8.16 -2.49 -6.41
N GLY A 285 -8.34 -1.17 -6.53
CA GLY A 285 -8.26 -0.26 -5.41
C GLY A 285 -8.55 1.18 -5.82
N ALA A 286 -8.83 2.01 -4.82
CA ALA A 286 -9.01 3.44 -4.98
C ALA A 286 -8.63 4.18 -3.70
N PHE A 287 -8.25 5.45 -3.83
CA PHE A 287 -7.93 6.33 -2.70
C PHE A 287 -8.23 7.80 -3.02
N LEU A 288 -8.26 8.65 -1.99
CA LEU A 288 -8.40 10.10 -2.13
C LEU A 288 -7.04 10.75 -2.41
N GLY A 289 -6.95 11.62 -3.41
CA GLY A 289 -5.68 12.18 -3.89
C GLY A 289 -5.12 13.35 -3.08
N GLU A 290 -5.94 14.07 -2.31
CA GLU A 290 -5.57 15.36 -1.69
C GLU A 290 -4.35 15.30 -0.73
N ARG A 291 -4.08 14.13 -0.16
CA ARG A 291 -2.96 13.92 0.79
C ARG A 291 -1.97 12.85 0.34
N VAL A 292 -2.05 12.43 -0.92
CA VAL A 292 -1.24 11.33 -1.44
C VAL A 292 -0.25 11.90 -2.43
N LYS A 293 1.04 11.90 -2.06
CA LYS A 293 2.13 12.25 -2.97
C LYS A 293 2.53 11.05 -3.82
N GLN A 294 2.71 9.91 -3.15
CA GLN A 294 3.15 8.67 -3.75
C GLN A 294 2.22 7.53 -3.37
N PHE A 295 2.21 6.51 -4.22
CA PHE A 295 1.56 5.25 -3.92
C PHE A 295 2.33 4.09 -4.52
N ALA A 296 2.23 2.95 -3.89
CA ALA A 296 2.76 1.69 -4.36
C ALA A 296 1.71 0.94 -5.17
N VAL A 297 2.18 0.20 -6.18
CA VAL A 297 1.41 -0.76 -6.97
C VAL A 297 2.17 -2.08 -7.01
N ILE A 298 1.46 -3.19 -6.95
CA ILE A 298 2.01 -4.54 -6.98
C ILE A 298 1.15 -5.45 -7.88
N THR A 299 1.79 -6.33 -8.64
CA THR A 299 1.11 -7.35 -9.45
C THR A 299 0.93 -8.66 -8.69
N GLU A 300 0.05 -9.52 -9.19
CA GLU A 300 -0.17 -10.88 -8.67
C GLU A 300 1.13 -11.69 -8.66
N GLN A 301 2.01 -11.48 -9.64
CA GLN A 301 3.32 -12.15 -9.75
C GLN A 301 4.45 -11.48 -8.95
N GLY A 302 4.16 -10.46 -8.14
CA GLY A 302 5.14 -9.83 -7.25
C GLY A 302 6.04 -8.78 -7.91
N TYR A 303 5.63 -8.18 -9.04
CA TYR A 303 6.29 -6.99 -9.59
C TYR A 303 5.70 -5.72 -9.01
N GLY A 304 6.53 -4.93 -8.33
CA GLY A 304 6.12 -3.73 -7.61
C GLY A 304 6.91 -2.50 -8.00
N LYS A 305 6.29 -1.34 -7.81
CA LYS A 305 6.94 -0.01 -7.86
C LYS A 305 6.12 0.99 -7.07
N ARG A 306 6.74 2.11 -6.72
CA ARG A 306 6.02 3.32 -6.29
C ARG A 306 6.11 4.38 -7.39
N LEU A 307 5.16 5.29 -7.37
CA LEU A 307 5.04 6.36 -8.36
C LEU A 307 4.39 7.59 -7.73
N ASP A 308 4.72 8.75 -8.30
CA ASP A 308 4.11 10.01 -7.91
C ASP A 308 2.69 10.11 -8.47
N LEU A 309 1.73 10.51 -7.63
CA LEU A 309 0.34 10.71 -8.05
C LEU A 309 0.24 11.80 -9.13
N ASP A 310 1.13 12.78 -9.11
CA ASP A 310 1.17 13.89 -10.08
C ASP A 310 1.42 13.43 -11.53
N GLU A 311 1.88 12.20 -11.74
CA GLU A 311 1.92 11.59 -13.09
C GLU A 311 0.52 11.36 -13.69
N PHE A 312 -0.54 11.42 -12.89
CA PHE A 312 -1.93 11.25 -13.29
C PHE A 312 -2.70 12.57 -13.20
N ARG A 313 -2.66 13.34 -14.28
CA ARG A 313 -3.51 14.53 -14.39
C ARG A 313 -5.00 14.17 -14.24
N PRO A 314 -5.78 14.92 -13.44
CA PRO A 314 -7.21 14.72 -13.36
C PRO A 314 -7.88 14.75 -14.73
N GLN A 315 -8.76 13.78 -14.97
CA GLN A 315 -9.57 13.64 -16.17
C GLN A 315 -11.05 13.47 -15.77
N GLY A 316 -11.97 13.57 -16.72
CA GLY A 316 -13.40 13.40 -16.44
C GLY A 316 -13.71 11.98 -15.97
N ARG A 317 -14.60 11.86 -14.97
CA ARG A 317 -15.08 10.57 -14.47
C ARG A 317 -15.63 9.71 -15.62
N GLY A 318 -15.30 8.42 -15.61
CA GLY A 318 -15.73 7.45 -16.63
C GLY A 318 -14.82 7.38 -17.86
N GLY A 319 -13.71 8.12 -17.86
CA GLY A 319 -12.62 7.98 -18.83
C GLY A 319 -11.93 6.61 -18.76
N ALA A 320 -11.12 6.30 -19.78
CA ALA A 320 -10.34 5.06 -19.86
C ALA A 320 -9.13 5.05 -18.92
N GLY A 321 -8.76 6.19 -18.31
CA GLY A 321 -7.56 6.29 -17.52
C GLY A 321 -6.31 6.52 -18.37
N MET A 322 -5.17 6.46 -17.70
CA MET A 322 -3.83 6.44 -18.25
C MET A 322 -3.14 5.14 -17.84
N GLN A 323 -2.14 4.71 -18.60
CA GLN A 323 -1.35 3.55 -18.19
C GLN A 323 -0.74 3.78 -16.81
N LEU A 324 -0.94 2.84 -15.89
CA LEU A 324 -0.39 2.81 -14.54
C LEU A 324 0.87 1.94 -14.49
N MET A 325 0.85 0.82 -15.19
CA MET A 325 1.94 -0.15 -15.18
C MET A 325 1.93 -0.95 -16.48
N ARG A 326 3.11 -1.23 -17.03
CA ARG A 326 3.25 -2.23 -18.09
C ARG A 326 3.32 -3.62 -17.46
N LEU A 327 2.31 -4.45 -17.74
CA LEU A 327 2.20 -5.81 -17.20
C LEU A 327 3.00 -6.81 -18.04
N ASN A 328 3.47 -7.86 -17.37
CA ASN A 328 3.96 -9.07 -18.05
C ASN A 328 2.78 -9.86 -18.66
N PRO A 329 3.02 -10.75 -19.63
CA PRO A 329 1.98 -11.66 -20.12
C PRO A 329 1.38 -12.48 -18.97
N ASN A 330 0.04 -12.58 -18.95
CA ASN A 330 -0.71 -13.28 -17.90
C ASN A 330 -0.47 -12.75 -16.47
N ASP A 331 -0.07 -11.49 -16.33
CA ASP A 331 0.04 -10.80 -15.04
C ASP A 331 -1.05 -9.73 -14.92
N ARG A 332 -1.40 -9.38 -13.69
CA ARG A 332 -2.46 -8.41 -13.36
C ARG A 332 -2.01 -7.60 -12.15
N VAL A 333 -2.43 -6.34 -12.10
CA VAL A 333 -2.27 -5.56 -10.86
C VAL A 333 -3.12 -6.22 -9.77
N ALA A 334 -2.52 -6.54 -8.63
CA ALA A 334 -3.21 -7.13 -7.49
C ALA A 334 -3.75 -6.05 -6.55
N ALA A 335 -2.95 -5.01 -6.27
CA ALA A 335 -3.33 -3.98 -5.32
C ALA A 335 -2.54 -2.67 -5.51
N ILE A 336 -3.09 -1.60 -4.95
CA ILE A 336 -2.42 -0.31 -4.79
C ILE A 336 -2.52 0.13 -3.31
N ALA A 337 -1.54 0.88 -2.84
CA ALA A 337 -1.58 1.46 -1.50
C ALA A 337 -0.94 2.87 -1.52
N PRO A 338 -1.67 3.93 -1.12
CA PRO A 338 -1.05 5.19 -0.76
C PRO A 338 0.00 4.96 0.32
N CYS A 339 1.17 5.56 0.15
CA CYS A 339 2.28 5.40 1.09
C CYS A 339 3.14 6.65 1.14
N ASP A 340 3.83 6.81 2.27
CA ASP A 340 4.92 7.73 2.46
C ASP A 340 6.27 6.98 2.41
N PRO A 341 7.37 7.61 1.98
CA PRO A 341 8.70 7.02 2.08
C PRO A 341 9.10 6.50 3.47
N HIS A 342 8.48 7.01 4.53
CA HIS A 342 8.70 6.59 5.92
C HIS A 342 7.77 5.45 6.39
N ASP A 343 6.83 4.99 5.56
CA ASP A 343 5.95 3.86 5.89
C ASP A 343 6.61 2.51 5.57
N ASP A 344 6.10 1.44 6.19
CA ASP A 344 6.30 0.08 5.70
C ASP A 344 5.12 -0.33 4.80
N LEU A 345 5.37 -1.25 3.87
CA LEU A 345 4.35 -1.92 3.09
C LEU A 345 4.23 -3.38 3.53
N ALA A 346 3.01 -3.85 3.73
CA ALA A 346 2.71 -5.26 3.94
C ALA A 346 2.00 -5.84 2.71
N LEU A 347 2.68 -6.78 2.06
CA LEU A 347 2.12 -7.61 0.98
C LEU A 347 1.46 -8.85 1.60
N ILE A 348 0.30 -9.24 1.08
CA ILE A 348 -0.40 -10.46 1.52
C ILE A 348 -0.57 -11.40 0.31
N THR A 349 -0.25 -12.68 0.49
CA THR A 349 -0.40 -13.71 -0.54
C THR A 349 -1.68 -14.53 -0.36
N ASN A 350 -2.13 -15.22 -1.42
CA ASN A 350 -3.27 -16.14 -1.37
C ASN A 350 -3.08 -17.33 -0.43
N LEU A 351 -1.83 -17.64 -0.05
CA LEU A 351 -1.49 -18.67 0.94
C LEU A 351 -1.43 -18.11 2.37
N GLY A 352 -1.72 -16.81 2.54
CA GLY A 352 -1.73 -16.11 3.81
C GLY A 352 -0.36 -15.85 4.42
N ARG A 353 0.67 -15.78 3.58
CA ARG A 353 1.97 -15.24 3.94
C ARG A 353 1.94 -13.71 3.83
N VAL A 354 2.60 -13.04 4.75
CA VAL A 354 2.74 -11.59 4.80
C VAL A 354 4.21 -11.21 4.69
N HIS A 355 4.51 -10.28 3.80
CA HIS A 355 5.85 -9.73 3.64
C HIS A 355 5.77 -8.25 3.99
N ARG A 356 6.31 -7.88 5.15
CA ARG A 356 6.46 -6.48 5.55
C ARG A 356 7.84 -5.99 5.18
N MET A 357 7.92 -4.89 4.46
CA MET A 357 9.17 -4.30 4.02
C MET A 357 9.07 -2.77 3.95
N PRO A 358 10.18 -2.04 4.06
CA PRO A 358 10.18 -0.59 3.89
C PRO A 358 9.66 -0.15 2.51
N THR A 359 8.90 0.95 2.48
CA THR A 359 8.42 1.53 1.20
C THR A 359 9.53 1.80 0.18
N PRO A 360 10.75 2.25 0.56
CA PRO A 360 11.84 2.47 -0.39
C PRO A 360 12.31 1.24 -1.19
N ASP A 361 11.97 0.02 -0.76
CA ASP A 361 12.27 -1.19 -1.51
C ASP A 361 11.35 -1.36 -2.74
N PHE A 362 10.21 -0.66 -2.76
CA PHE A 362 9.50 -0.37 -4.00
C PHE A 362 10.20 0.80 -4.69
N GLN A 363 10.82 0.53 -5.84
CA GLN A 363 11.52 1.58 -6.59
C GLN A 363 10.56 2.64 -7.11
N LEU A 364 10.96 3.92 -7.03
CA LEU A 364 10.23 5.03 -7.64
C LEU A 364 10.44 4.98 -9.14
N LEU A 365 9.39 4.68 -9.90
CA LEU A 365 9.47 4.50 -11.34
C LEU A 365 8.23 5.07 -12.03
N GLY A 366 8.43 5.63 -13.22
CA GLY A 366 7.34 6.22 -14.00
C GLY A 366 6.24 5.23 -14.38
N ARG A 367 5.07 5.75 -14.77
CA ARG A 367 3.88 4.99 -15.17
C ARG A 367 4.13 3.87 -16.20
N ALA A 368 4.95 4.11 -17.22
CA ALA A 368 5.22 3.12 -18.27
C ALA A 368 6.14 1.95 -17.83
N ALA A 369 6.79 2.08 -16.67
CA ALA A 369 7.68 1.05 -16.15
C ALA A 369 6.90 -0.21 -15.70
N LYS A 370 7.56 -1.36 -15.77
CA LYS A 370 7.05 -2.66 -15.32
C LYS A 370 7.29 -2.95 -13.83
N GLY A 371 7.99 -2.08 -13.12
CA GLY A 371 8.44 -2.35 -11.75
C GLY A 371 9.55 -3.40 -11.63
N THR A 372 9.95 -3.69 -10.40
CA THR A 372 10.95 -4.70 -10.05
C THR A 372 10.28 -5.84 -9.28
N ARG A 373 10.90 -7.03 -9.28
CA ARG A 373 10.43 -8.13 -8.43
C ARG A 373 10.72 -7.75 -6.98
N VAL A 374 9.67 -7.57 -6.16
CA VAL A 374 9.81 -7.14 -4.76
C VAL A 374 9.82 -8.33 -3.79
N THR A 375 9.30 -9.48 -4.23
CA THR A 375 9.25 -10.69 -3.41
C THR A 375 9.32 -11.93 -4.27
N GLU A 376 9.91 -12.98 -3.72
CA GLU A 376 9.79 -14.33 -4.27
C GLU A 376 8.49 -14.98 -3.79
N LEU A 377 7.85 -15.74 -4.67
CA LEU A 377 6.58 -16.42 -4.45
C LEU A 377 6.77 -17.92 -4.68
N ALA A 378 6.12 -18.74 -3.85
CA ALA A 378 6.10 -20.18 -4.04
C ALA A 378 5.23 -20.58 -5.26
N ASP A 379 5.29 -21.84 -5.65
CA ASP A 379 4.45 -22.35 -6.74
C ASP A 379 2.95 -22.21 -6.40
N GLY A 380 2.17 -21.68 -7.33
CA GLY A 380 0.75 -21.34 -7.13
C GLY A 380 0.48 -20.17 -6.18
N GLU A 381 1.51 -19.52 -5.63
CA GLU A 381 1.38 -18.36 -4.76
C GLU A 381 1.30 -17.06 -5.59
N HIS A 382 0.37 -16.18 -5.22
CA HIS A 382 0.22 -14.86 -5.82
C HIS A 382 -0.20 -13.82 -4.78
N ILE A 383 0.12 -12.56 -5.07
CA ILE A 383 -0.26 -11.41 -4.24
C ILE A 383 -1.77 -11.18 -4.36
N ILE A 384 -2.43 -10.96 -3.21
CA ILE A 384 -3.85 -10.62 -3.13
C ILE A 384 -4.11 -9.26 -2.44
N GLY A 385 -3.10 -8.68 -1.81
CA GLY A 385 -3.26 -7.45 -1.07
C GLY A 385 -1.96 -6.69 -0.81
N LEU A 386 -2.10 -5.38 -0.64
CA LEU A 386 -1.05 -4.45 -0.27
C LEU A 386 -1.66 -3.43 0.70
N THR A 387 -0.97 -3.12 1.78
CA THR A 387 -1.35 -2.02 2.69
C THR A 387 -0.11 -1.30 3.18
N ALA A 388 -0.22 0.01 3.36
CA ALA A 388 0.76 0.75 4.15
C ALA A 388 0.53 0.47 5.64
N LEU A 389 1.62 0.36 6.39
CA LEU A 389 1.67 0.22 7.83
C LEU A 389 2.61 1.29 8.40
N PRO A 390 2.33 1.81 9.61
CA PRO A 390 3.26 2.69 10.28
C PRO A 390 4.60 1.97 10.49
N CYS A 391 5.71 2.67 10.23
CA CYS A 391 7.04 2.15 10.47
C CYS A 391 7.21 1.69 11.92
N GLY A 392 7.81 0.51 12.08
CA GLY A 392 7.82 -0.23 13.34
C GLY A 392 9.10 -0.89 13.79
N SER A 393 10.17 -0.81 13.02
CA SER A 393 11.47 -1.31 13.49
C SER A 393 12.56 -0.27 13.28
N ASP A 394 13.47 -0.23 14.26
CA ASP A 394 14.67 0.60 14.24
C ASP A 394 15.56 0.29 13.02
#